data_AF-A0ABD5YTC8-F1
#
_entry.id   AF-A0ABD5YTC8-F1
#
_cell.length_a   1.000
_cell.length_b   1.000
_cell.length_c   1.000
_cell.angle_alpha   90.00
_cell.angle_beta   90.00
_cell.angle_gamma   90.00
#
_symmetry.space_group_name_H-M   'P 1'
#
loop_
_entity.id
_entity.type
_entity.pdbx_description
1 polymer ?
#
loop_
_entity_poly.entity_id
_entity_poly.type
_entity_poly.pdbx_seq_one_letter_code
_entity_poly.pdbx_strand_id
1 'polypeptide(L)'
;MDGIRYYYYAVLSRSTIGHLSGVVLVLVVPIALGVVLDGIVTDLHQMGQFPWWVVQFGTSGETITIYAQMVAIVSVILVPLLIFALGYHYGKT
;
A
#
# COMPACT_ATOMS: atom_id res chain seq x y z
N MET A 1 16.58 19.15 -35.26
CA MET A 1 16.56 19.72 -33.88
C MET A 1 15.31 19.31 -33.09
N ASP A 2 14.27 18.77 -33.73
CA ASP A 2 13.02 18.38 -33.06
C ASP A 2 13.14 17.11 -32.21
N GLY A 3 13.99 16.16 -32.60
CA GLY A 3 14.16 14.89 -31.88
C GLY A 3 14.59 15.05 -30.42
N ILE A 4 15.42 16.05 -30.10
CA ILE A 4 15.90 16.27 -28.73
C ILE A 4 14.73 16.71 -27.82
N ARG A 5 13.84 17.58 -28.31
CA ARG A 5 12.68 18.05 -27.51
C ARG A 5 11.70 16.92 -27.21
N TYR A 6 11.42 16.05 -28.17
CA TYR A 6 10.53 14.89 -27.96
C TYR A 6 11.06 13.91 -26.89
N TYR A 7 12.38 13.69 -26.84
CA TYR A 7 13.00 12.87 -25.80
C TYR A 7 12.82 13.48 -24.40
N TYR A 8 12.99 14.79 -24.25
CA TYR A 8 12.79 15.46 -22.96
C TYR A 8 11.34 15.32 -22.46
N TYR A 9 10.34 15.46 -23.32
CA TYR A 9 8.93 15.33 -22.91
C TYR A 9 8.56 13.89 -22.51
N ALA A 10 9.10 12.89 -23.22
CA ALA A 10 8.83 11.48 -22.93
C ALA A 10 9.48 11.00 -21.62
N VAL A 11 10.68 11.50 -21.30
CA VAL A 11 11.37 11.21 -20.03
C VAL A 11 10.69 11.91 -18.87
N LEU A 12 10.27 13.17 -19.05
CA LEU A 12 9.56 13.92 -18.03
C LEU A 12 8.21 13.26 -17.69
N SER A 13 7.44 12.83 -18.70
CA SER A 13 6.14 12.19 -18.47
C SER A 13 6.27 10.86 -17.72
N ARG A 14 7.27 10.03 -18.05
CA ARG A 14 7.52 8.75 -17.35
C ARG A 14 7.93 8.97 -15.90
N SER A 15 8.78 9.95 -15.65
CA SER A 15 9.20 10.32 -14.29
C SER A 15 8.01 10.81 -13.46
N THR A 16 7.16 11.68 -14.00
CA THR A 16 5.97 12.18 -13.30
C THR A 16 4.98 11.05 -12.98
N ILE A 17 4.76 10.11 -13.90
CA ILE A 17 3.91 8.93 -13.66
C ILE A 17 4.46 8.06 -12.53
N GLY A 18 5.77 7.80 -12.52
CA GLY A 18 6.44 7.05 -11.45
C GLY A 18 6.26 7.71 -10.08
N HIS A 19 6.48 9.02 -9.98
CA HIS A 19 6.30 9.77 -8.73
C HIS A 19 4.84 9.78 -8.25
N LEU A 20 3.88 10.02 -9.16
CA LEU A 20 2.46 10.00 -8.82
C LEU A 20 2.03 8.61 -8.32
N SER A 21 2.45 7.54 -9.00
CA SER A 21 2.16 6.18 -8.56
C SER A 21 2.76 5.87 -7.17
N GLY A 22 3.99 6.33 -6.91
CA GLY A 22 4.62 6.18 -5.61
C GLY A 22 3.85 6.90 -4.50
N VAL A 23 3.50 8.17 -4.70
CA VAL A 23 2.71 8.96 -3.74
C VAL A 23 1.34 8.32 -3.47
N VAL A 24 0.66 7.85 -4.53
CA VAL A 24 -0.62 7.15 -4.39
C VAL A 24 -0.45 5.88 -3.56
N LEU A 25 0.61 5.09 -3.79
CA LEU A 25 0.88 3.87 -3.01
C LEU A 25 1.18 4.17 -1.54
N VAL A 26 2.00 5.19 -1.22
CA VAL A 26 2.28 5.57 0.18
C VAL A 26 1.02 5.93 0.93
N LEU A 27 0.08 6.61 0.29
CA LEU A 27 -1.10 7.14 0.96
C LEU A 27 -2.25 6.12 0.97
N VAL A 28 -2.58 5.54 -0.18
CA VAL A 28 -3.79 4.73 -0.33
C VAL A 28 -3.65 3.39 0.37
N VAL A 29 -2.48 2.74 0.30
CA VAL A 29 -2.29 1.40 0.90
C VAL A 29 -2.50 1.39 2.42
N PRO A 30 -1.82 2.23 3.24
CA PRO A 30 -2.05 2.23 4.68
C PRO A 30 -3.48 2.65 5.05
N ILE A 31 -4.08 3.60 4.33
CA ILE A 31 -5.47 4.02 4.59
C ILE A 31 -6.44 2.87 4.31
N ALA A 32 -6.32 2.22 3.15
CA ALA A 32 -7.19 1.11 2.79
C ALA A 32 -7.07 -0.05 3.79
N LEU A 33 -5.84 -0.39 4.17
CA LEU A 33 -5.60 -1.43 5.18
C LEU A 33 -6.17 -1.05 6.56
N GLY A 34 -6.06 0.22 6.95
CA GLY A 34 -6.65 0.74 8.18
C GLY A 34 -8.17 0.63 8.19
N VAL A 35 -8.84 1.03 7.09
CA VAL A 35 -10.29 0.91 6.94
C VAL A 35 -10.75 -0.55 7.00
N VAL A 36 -10.02 -1.46 6.36
CA VAL A 36 -10.33 -2.90 6.42
C VAL A 36 -10.21 -3.41 7.86
N LEU A 37 -9.14 -3.05 8.57
CA LEU A 37 -8.95 -3.46 9.96
C LEU A 37 -10.07 -2.92 10.87
N ASP A 38 -10.43 -1.65 10.70
CA ASP A 38 -11.50 -1.01 11.46
C ASP A 38 -12.87 -1.66 11.20
N GLY A 39 -13.15 -2.03 9.94
CA GLY A 39 -14.33 -2.80 9.56
C GLY A 39 -14.38 -4.15 10.27
N ILE A 40 -13.27 -4.90 10.29
CA ILE A 40 -13.18 -6.19 11.00
C ILE A 40 -13.47 -6.01 12.50
N VAL A 41 -12.87 -4.99 13.13
CA VAL A 41 -13.05 -4.71 14.55
C VAL A 41 -14.50 -4.31 14.84
N THR A 42 -15.11 -3.52 13.97
CA THR A 42 -16.52 -3.11 14.09
C THR A 42 -17.46 -4.30 13.96
N ASP A 43 -17.25 -5.15 12.95
CA ASP A 43 -18.06 -6.37 12.74
C ASP A 43 -17.92 -7.32 13.93
N LEU A 44 -16.70 -7.49 14.46
CA LEU A 44 -16.48 -8.29 15.66
C LEU A 44 -17.25 -7.74 16.87
N HIS A 45 -17.28 -6.42 17.07
CA HIS A 45 -18.05 -5.80 18.16
C HIS A 45 -19.57 -5.97 17.97
N GLN A 46 -20.07 -5.91 16.74
CA GLN A 46 -21.51 -5.99 16.46
C GLN A 46 -22.03 -7.43 16.44
N MET A 47 -21.28 -8.35 15.84
CA MET A 47 -21.71 -9.73 15.60
C MET A 47 -21.13 -10.71 16.64
N GLY A 48 -20.14 -10.29 17.44
CA GLY A 48 -19.45 -11.13 18.41
C GLY A 48 -18.52 -12.18 17.78
N GLN A 49 -18.34 -12.14 16.46
CA GLN A 49 -17.52 -13.09 15.70
C GLN A 49 -16.81 -12.38 14.55
N PHE A 50 -15.69 -12.94 14.11
CA PHE A 50 -14.96 -12.43 12.96
C PHE A 50 -15.69 -12.69 11.63
N PRO A 51 -15.47 -11.86 10.60
CA PRO A 51 -15.93 -12.16 9.24
C PRO A 51 -15.37 -13.51 8.77
N TRP A 52 -16.15 -14.26 7.98
CA TRP A 52 -15.82 -15.64 7.56
C TRP A 52 -14.50 -15.78 6.78
N TRP A 53 -14.00 -14.69 6.19
CA TRP A 53 -12.76 -14.65 5.44
C TRP A 53 -11.54 -14.28 6.30
N VAL A 54 -11.75 -13.86 7.55
CA VAL A 54 -10.68 -13.52 8.50
C VAL A 54 -10.26 -14.78 9.23
N VAL A 55 -8.95 -15.04 9.26
CA VAL A 55 -8.40 -16.16 10.03
C VAL A 55 -8.27 -15.72 11.48
N GLN A 56 -8.93 -16.45 12.37
CA GLN A 56 -8.84 -16.20 13.80
C GLN A 56 -7.64 -16.92 14.41
N PHE A 57 -6.85 -16.17 15.19
CA PHE A 57 -5.71 -16.67 15.94
C PHE A 57 -5.96 -16.50 17.43
N GLY A 58 -6.15 -17.61 18.14
CA GLY A 58 -6.33 -17.60 19.59
C GLY A 58 -7.48 -16.69 20.03
N THR A 59 -7.15 -15.63 20.78
CA THR A 59 -8.14 -14.64 21.25
C THR A 59 -8.41 -13.56 20.21
N SER A 60 -9.57 -12.89 20.29
CA SER A 60 -9.89 -11.80 19.36
C SER A 60 -8.90 -10.63 19.43
N GLY A 61 -8.40 -10.29 20.62
CA GLY A 61 -7.39 -9.25 20.79
C GLY A 61 -6.03 -9.64 20.18
N GLU A 62 -5.64 -10.90 20.30
CA GLU A 62 -4.44 -11.44 19.66
C GLU A 62 -4.55 -11.39 18.13
N THR A 63 -5.69 -11.82 17.58
CA THR A 63 -5.99 -11.74 16.15
C THR A 63 -5.87 -10.30 15.64
N ILE A 64 -6.53 -9.33 16.30
CA ILE A 64 -6.47 -7.91 15.92
C ILE A 64 -5.04 -7.38 15.96
N THR A 65 -4.27 -7.75 17.00
CA THR A 65 -2.88 -7.32 17.16
C THR A 65 -1.99 -7.86 16.04
N ILE A 66 -2.13 -9.13 15.67
CA ILE A 66 -1.40 -9.74 14.57
C ILE A 66 -1.71 -9.01 13.25
N TYR A 67 -2.99 -8.78 12.95
CA TYR A 67 -3.37 -8.06 11.74
C TYR A 67 -2.86 -6.61 11.75
N ALA A 68 -2.92 -5.91 12.88
CA ALA A 68 -2.37 -4.56 13.01
C ALA A 68 -0.85 -4.53 12.76
N GLN A 69 -0.11 -5.52 13.26
CA GLN A 69 1.33 -5.67 12.98
C GLN A 69 1.60 -5.95 11.50
N MET A 70 0.82 -6.82 10.85
CA MET A 70 0.94 -7.07 9.42
C MET A 70 0.69 -5.80 8.59
N VAL A 71 -0.35 -5.05 8.92
CA VAL A 71 -0.65 -3.76 8.27
C VAL A 71 0.52 -2.78 8.44
N ALA A 72 1.11 -2.71 9.64
CA ALA A 72 2.29 -1.88 9.89
C ALA A 72 3.50 -2.32 9.04
N ILE A 73 3.79 -3.63 8.97
CA ILE A 73 4.88 -4.18 8.15
C ILE A 73 4.68 -3.84 6.66
N VAL A 74 3.46 -4.04 6.14
CA VAL A 74 3.15 -3.72 4.75
C VAL A 74 3.38 -2.23 4.49
N SER A 75 2.87 -1.38 5.38
CA SER A 75 2.91 0.08 5.20
C SER A 75 4.31 0.68 5.37
N VAL A 76 5.10 0.18 6.32
CA VAL A 76 6.41 0.75 6.67
C VAL A 76 7.55 0.10 5.87
N ILE A 77 7.41 -1.17 5.49
CA ILE A 77 8.48 -1.92 4.83
C ILE A 77 8.13 -2.18 3.37
N LEU A 78 7.03 -2.88 3.10
CA LEU A 78 6.74 -3.33 1.74
C LEU A 78 6.42 -2.18 0.78
N VAL A 79 5.60 -1.21 1.20
CA VAL A 79 5.24 -0.06 0.36
C VAL A 79 6.48 0.77 -0.01
N PRO A 80 7.35 1.18 0.93
CA PRO A 80 8.59 1.86 0.57
C PRO A 80 9.52 1.04 -0.32
N LEU A 81 9.64 -0.27 -0.10
CA LEU A 81 10.44 -1.15 -0.96
C LEU A 81 9.89 -1.21 -2.39
N LEU A 82 8.56 -1.30 -2.55
CA LEU A 82 7.92 -1.28 -3.86
C LEU A 82 8.15 0.05 -4.57
N ILE A 83 8.05 1.17 -3.86
CA ILE A 83 8.32 2.50 -4.42
C ILE A 83 9.78 2.62 -4.83
N PHE A 84 10.71 2.15 -4.01
CA PHE A 84 12.13 2.12 -4.36
C PHE A 84 12.39 1.26 -5.61
N ALA A 85 11.78 0.07 -5.69
CA ALA A 85 11.88 -0.81 -6.85
C ALA A 85 11.30 -0.17 -8.12
N LEU A 86 10.15 0.50 -8.03
CA LEU A 86 9.54 1.24 -9.12
C LEU A 86 10.44 2.41 -9.56
N GLY A 87 10.94 3.20 -8.60
CA GLY A 87 11.87 4.30 -8.86
C GLY A 87 13.15 3.81 -9.54
N TYR A 88 13.71 2.70 -9.10
CA TYR A 88 14.87 2.07 -9.73
C TYR A 88 14.56 1.58 -11.14
N HIS A 89 13.42 0.93 -11.37
CA HIS A 89 13.02 0.46 -12.69
C HIS A 89 12.87 1.64 -13.67
N TYR A 90 12.09 2.66 -13.32
CA TYR A 90 11.87 3.83 -14.16
C TYR A 90 13.09 4.76 -14.28
N GLY A 91 14.01 4.74 -13.32
CA GLY A 91 15.26 5.51 -13.37
C GLY A 91 16.35 4.85 -14.22
N LYS A 92 16.25 3.54 -14.51
CA LYS A 92 17.18 2.80 -15.38
C LYS A 92 16.72 2.70 -16.83
N THR A 93 15.46 3.01 -17.13
CA THR A 93 14.89 2.94 -18.49
C THR A 93 14.86 4.32 -19.13
#